data_AF-A0A183U4P0-F1
#
_entry.id   AF-A0A183U4P0-F1
#
_cell.length_a   1.000
_cell.length_b   1.000
_cell.length_c   1.000
_cell.angle_alpha   90.00
_cell.angle_beta   90.00
_cell.angle_gamma   90.00
#
_symmetry.space_group_name_H-M   'P 1'
#
loop_
_entity.id
_entity.type
_entity.pdbx_description
1 polymer ?
#
loop_
_entity_poly.entity_id
_entity_poly.type
_entity_poly.pdbx_seq_one_letter_code
_entity_poly.pdbx_strand_id
1 'polypeptide(L)'
;MEEPDDYDEEAEPTEEEKKFMLEHCTRLLSLPDFVMEPQIVGILGSFFQCGGSPEMVVNSLSDNYYSLGQICNVLGDWMADLEGSRTSVDECYESTLSSLISKYFQPELADKIFEAEGGQGIEWLPELISHK
;
A
#
# COMPACT_ATOMS: atom_id res chain seq x y z
N MET A 1 -22.90 42.79 11.64
CA MET A 1 -22.71 42.26 10.27
C MET A 1 -21.51 41.36 10.40
N GLU A 2 -21.75 40.07 10.57
CA GLU A 2 -20.69 39.06 10.52
C GLU A 2 -20.31 38.90 9.05
N GLU A 3 -19.01 39.00 8.77
CA GLU A 3 -18.44 38.76 7.44
C GLU A 3 -18.62 37.27 7.10
N PRO A 4 -19.04 36.91 5.87
CA PRO A 4 -19.25 35.51 5.53
C PRO A 4 -17.90 34.80 5.45
N ASP A 5 -17.79 33.70 6.19
CA ASP A 5 -16.67 32.76 6.13
C ASP A 5 -16.38 32.39 4.66
N ASP A 6 -15.15 32.68 4.24
CA ASP A 6 -14.55 32.27 2.99
C ASP A 6 -14.37 30.74 3.07
N TYR A 7 -15.45 30.01 2.78
CA TYR A 7 -15.38 28.58 2.52
C TYR A 7 -14.52 28.41 1.28
N ASP A 8 -13.28 27.98 1.49
CA ASP A 8 -12.37 27.50 0.46
C ASP A 8 -13.08 26.34 -0.26
N GLU A 9 -13.86 26.66 -1.30
CA GLU A 9 -14.39 25.69 -2.25
C GLU A 9 -13.16 25.06 -2.90
N GLU A 10 -12.79 23.84 -2.46
CA GLU A 10 -11.82 23.01 -3.15
C GLU A 10 -12.20 22.99 -4.63
N ALA A 11 -11.44 23.74 -5.44
CA ALA A 11 -11.74 23.92 -6.84
C ALA A 11 -11.86 22.55 -7.49
N GLU A 12 -12.99 22.29 -8.16
CA GLU A 12 -13.18 20.99 -8.83
C GLU A 12 -12.00 20.71 -9.77
N PRO A 13 -11.40 19.51 -9.69
CA PRO A 13 -10.26 19.17 -10.51
C PRO A 13 -10.60 19.31 -11.99
N THR A 14 -9.69 19.91 -12.74
CA THR A 14 -9.83 20.11 -14.18
C THR A 14 -9.90 18.76 -14.90
N GLU A 15 -10.48 18.75 -16.11
CA GLU A 15 -10.56 17.53 -16.92
C GLU A 15 -9.17 16.97 -17.30
N GLU A 16 -8.15 17.83 -17.40
CA GLU A 16 -6.76 17.41 -17.62
C GLU A 16 -6.18 16.71 -16.38
N GLU A 17 -6.45 17.21 -15.18
CA GLU A 17 -6.04 16.59 -13.92
C GLU A 17 -6.74 15.25 -13.69
N LYS A 18 -8.05 15.18 -13.93
CA LYS A 18 -8.80 13.91 -13.85
C LYS A 18 -8.22 12.86 -14.79
N LYS A 19 -7.86 13.25 -16.02
CA LYS A 19 -7.23 12.34 -16.99
C LYS A 19 -5.87 11.85 -16.49
N PHE A 20 -5.02 12.75 -15.98
CA PHE A 20 -3.72 12.37 -15.44
C PHE A 20 -3.85 11.42 -14.24
N MET A 21 -4.79 11.71 -13.33
CA MET A 21 -5.09 10.85 -12.19
C MET A 21 -5.63 9.48 -12.61
N LEU A 22 -6.48 9.43 -13.62
CA LEU A 22 -7.00 8.18 -14.18
C LEU A 22 -5.88 7.32 -14.78
N GLU A 23 -4.98 7.91 -15.56
CA GLU A 23 -3.81 7.23 -16.11
C GLU A 23 -2.88 6.71 -15.01
N HIS A 24 -2.65 7.51 -13.97
CA HIS A 24 -1.84 7.12 -12.82
C HIS A 24 -2.44 5.92 -12.08
N CYS A 25 -3.74 5.97 -11.78
CA CYS A 25 -4.46 4.89 -11.11
C CYS A 25 -4.47 3.62 -11.98
N THR A 26 -4.68 3.74 -13.28
CA THR A 26 -4.64 2.60 -14.23
C THR A 26 -3.27 1.90 -14.19
N ARG A 27 -2.18 2.67 -14.15
CA ARG A 27 -0.83 2.12 -14.05
C ARG A 27 -0.61 1.38 -12.74
N LEU A 28 -1.10 1.92 -11.63
CA LEU A 28 -1.00 1.26 -10.31
C LEU A 28 -1.79 -0.05 -10.28
N LEU A 29 -3.04 -0.04 -10.75
CA LEU A 29 -3.90 -1.24 -10.80
C LEU A 29 -3.30 -2.36 -11.67
N SER A 30 -2.44 -2.01 -12.62
CA SER A 30 -1.73 -2.96 -13.48
C SER A 30 -0.43 -3.48 -12.86
N LEU A 31 -0.03 -3.04 -11.67
CA LEU A 31 1.15 -3.58 -11.00
C LEU A 31 0.88 -5.01 -10.50
N PRO A 32 1.90 -5.88 -10.49
CA PRO A 32 1.79 -7.23 -9.95
C PRO A 32 1.25 -7.24 -8.52
N ASP A 33 0.24 -8.06 -8.26
CA ASP A 33 -0.37 -8.26 -6.94
C ASP A 33 -0.86 -6.96 -6.25
N PHE A 34 -1.11 -5.88 -7.00
CA PHE A 34 -1.48 -4.58 -6.43
C PHE A 34 -2.77 -4.61 -5.59
N VAL A 35 -3.62 -5.62 -5.79
CA VAL A 35 -4.80 -5.89 -4.95
C VAL A 35 -4.44 -6.12 -3.47
N MET A 36 -3.20 -6.51 -3.18
CA MET A 36 -2.71 -6.76 -1.83
C MET A 36 -2.07 -5.53 -1.17
N GLU A 37 -1.93 -4.41 -1.90
CA GLU A 37 -1.32 -3.19 -1.38
C GLU A 37 -2.31 -2.42 -0.48
N PRO A 38 -1.84 -1.82 0.63
CA PRO A 38 -2.72 -1.16 1.61
C PRO A 38 -3.48 0.03 1.02
N GLN A 39 -2.91 0.70 0.03
CA GLN A 39 -3.48 1.88 -0.62
C GLN A 39 -4.56 1.58 -1.66
N ILE A 40 -4.86 0.31 -1.96
CA ILE A 40 -5.77 -0.09 -3.04
C ILE A 40 -7.13 0.62 -2.95
N VAL A 41 -7.71 0.71 -1.76
CA VAL A 41 -9.03 1.32 -1.56
C VAL A 41 -9.03 2.80 -1.93
N GLY A 42 -7.98 3.54 -1.54
CA GLY A 42 -7.84 4.95 -1.89
C GLY A 42 -7.68 5.15 -3.40
N ILE A 43 -6.86 4.31 -4.05
CA ILE A 43 -6.67 4.35 -5.51
C ILE A 43 -7.97 4.04 -6.25
N LEU A 44 -8.77 3.07 -5.79
CA LEU A 44 -10.08 2.77 -6.37
C LEU A 44 -11.04 3.96 -6.25
N GLY A 45 -11.07 4.63 -5.09
CA GLY A 45 -11.85 5.85 -4.89
C GLY A 45 -11.50 6.92 -5.92
N SER A 46 -10.21 7.27 -6.03
CA SER A 46 -9.72 8.27 -6.99
C SER A 46 -9.98 7.86 -8.44
N PHE A 47 -9.81 6.56 -8.76
CA PHE A 47 -10.05 6.03 -10.11
C PHE A 47 -11.52 6.21 -10.54
N PHE A 48 -12.47 5.89 -9.66
CA PHE A 48 -13.90 6.04 -9.96
C PHE A 48 -14.34 7.51 -10.01
N GLN A 49 -13.80 8.36 -9.14
CA GLN A 49 -14.05 9.82 -9.19
C GLN A 49 -13.57 10.44 -10.50
N CYS A 50 -12.52 9.89 -11.11
CA CYS A 50 -11.99 10.33 -12.41
C CYS A 50 -12.70 9.66 -13.62
N GLY A 51 -13.81 8.93 -13.40
CA GLY A 51 -14.61 8.33 -14.47
C GLY A 51 -14.15 6.94 -14.95
N GLY A 52 -13.27 6.28 -14.21
CA GLY A 52 -12.85 4.91 -14.50
C GLY A 52 -13.99 3.89 -14.31
N SER A 53 -13.98 2.79 -15.06
CA SER A 53 -15.03 1.77 -14.99
C SER A 53 -14.68 0.59 -14.07
N PRO A 54 -15.64 0.00 -13.34
CA PRO A 54 -15.39 -1.19 -12.52
C PRO A 54 -14.86 -2.39 -13.30
N GLU A 55 -15.27 -2.55 -14.56
CA GLU A 55 -14.78 -3.63 -15.43
C GLU A 55 -13.27 -3.51 -15.68
N MET A 56 -12.76 -2.30 -15.90
CA MET A 56 -11.32 -2.07 -16.06
C MET A 56 -10.53 -2.46 -14.81
N VAL A 57 -11.06 -2.14 -13.62
CA VAL A 57 -10.44 -2.54 -12.35
C VAL A 57 -10.39 -4.06 -12.24
N VAL A 58 -11.51 -4.74 -12.45
CA VAL A 58 -11.60 -6.20 -12.34
C VAL A 58 -10.62 -6.87 -13.29
N ASN A 59 -10.61 -6.47 -14.57
CA ASN A 59 -9.69 -7.03 -15.55
C ASN A 59 -8.23 -6.74 -15.18
N SER A 60 -7.90 -5.47 -14.87
CA SER A 60 -6.53 -5.07 -14.53
C SER A 60 -5.98 -5.80 -13.32
N LEU A 61 -6.74 -5.89 -12.22
CA LEU A 61 -6.31 -6.60 -11.01
C LEU A 61 -6.26 -8.11 -11.22
N SER A 62 -7.22 -8.70 -11.95
CA SER A 62 -7.25 -10.14 -12.19
C SER A 62 -6.12 -10.60 -13.11
N ASP A 63 -5.83 -9.83 -14.16
CA ASP A 63 -4.77 -10.14 -15.13
C ASP A 63 -3.37 -10.00 -14.51
N ASN A 64 -3.23 -9.20 -13.45
CA ASN A 64 -1.95 -8.91 -12.78
C ASN A 64 -1.84 -9.54 -11.38
N TYR A 65 -2.74 -10.44 -11.00
CA TYR A 65 -2.63 -11.20 -9.76
C TYR A 65 -1.78 -12.46 -10.00
N TYR A 66 -0.58 -12.48 -9.40
CA TYR A 66 0.37 -13.59 -9.48
C TYR A 66 0.43 -14.41 -8.19
N SER A 67 -0.23 -13.95 -7.13
CA SER A 67 -0.34 -14.65 -5.85
C SER A 67 1.03 -14.90 -5.18
N LEU A 68 2.00 -14.00 -5.35
CA LEU A 68 3.36 -14.18 -4.86
C LEU A 68 3.40 -14.44 -3.34
N GLY A 69 2.61 -13.69 -2.58
CA GLY A 69 2.50 -13.90 -1.13
C GLY A 69 1.91 -15.26 -0.74
N GLN A 70 0.94 -15.78 -1.51
CA GLN A 70 0.37 -17.09 -1.22
C GLN A 70 1.29 -18.23 -1.63
N ILE A 71 2.05 -18.06 -2.73
CA ILE A 71 3.09 -19.01 -3.12
C ILE A 71 4.13 -19.13 -2.00
N CYS A 72 4.52 -18.02 -1.35
CA CYS A 72 5.39 -18.07 -0.18
C CYS A 72 4.78 -18.94 0.93
N ASN A 73 3.50 -18.78 1.25
CA ASN A 73 2.85 -19.61 2.27
C ASN A 73 2.90 -21.11 1.93
N VAL A 74 2.56 -21.47 0.69
CA VAL A 74 2.60 -22.87 0.22
C VAL A 74 4.01 -23.45 0.28
N LEU A 75 5.01 -22.68 -0.14
CA LEU A 75 6.41 -23.10 -0.03
C LEU A 75 6.82 -23.28 1.43
N GLY A 76 6.37 -22.39 2.32
CA GLY A 76 6.61 -22.48 3.76
C GLY A 76 6.04 -23.77 4.35
N ASP A 77 4.80 -24.10 4.01
CA ASP A 77 4.15 -25.34 4.46
C ASP A 77 4.92 -26.58 3.96
N TRP A 78 5.34 -26.59 2.69
CA TRP A 78 6.13 -27.70 2.15
C TRP A 78 7.52 -27.83 2.80
N MET A 79 8.18 -26.70 3.07
CA MET A 79 9.45 -26.72 3.80
C MET A 79 9.26 -27.25 5.23
N ALA A 80 8.17 -26.87 5.90
CA ALA A 80 7.87 -27.35 7.25
C ALA A 80 7.63 -28.87 7.26
N ASP A 81 6.94 -29.40 6.25
CA ASP A 81 6.74 -30.84 6.08
C ASP A 81 8.07 -31.60 5.85
N LEU A 82 8.99 -31.01 5.08
CA LEU A 82 10.30 -31.62 4.77
C LEU A 82 11.28 -31.56 5.94
N GLU A 83 11.33 -30.44 6.67
CA GLU A 83 12.21 -30.27 7.83
C GLU A 83 11.61 -30.86 9.12
N GLY A 84 10.31 -31.13 9.15
CA GLY A 84 9.59 -31.59 10.32
C GLY A 84 9.44 -30.52 11.41
N SER A 85 9.65 -29.24 11.07
CA SER A 85 9.61 -28.11 11.99
C SER A 85 9.07 -26.88 11.29
N ARG A 86 7.91 -26.38 11.76
CA ARG A 86 7.38 -25.09 11.30
C ARG A 86 8.20 -23.92 11.85
N THR A 87 8.75 -24.07 13.04
CA THR A 87 9.53 -23.03 13.72
C THR A 87 10.78 -22.65 12.95
N SER A 88 11.49 -23.60 12.34
CA SER A 88 12.70 -23.30 11.54
C SER A 88 12.36 -22.50 10.28
N VAL A 89 11.22 -22.80 9.65
CA VAL A 89 10.72 -22.07 8.48
C VAL A 89 10.32 -20.65 8.86
N ASP A 90 9.61 -20.48 9.97
CA ASP A 90 9.21 -19.16 10.46
C ASP A 90 10.45 -18.31 10.80
N GLU A 91 11.45 -18.87 11.49
CA GLU A 91 12.74 -18.22 11.77
C GLU A 91 13.47 -17.81 10.48
N CYS A 92 13.42 -18.65 9.44
CA CYS A 92 14.01 -18.36 8.14
C CYS A 92 13.32 -17.16 7.46
N TYR A 93 11.99 -17.11 7.49
CA TYR A 93 11.23 -15.97 6.97
C TYR A 93 11.55 -14.69 7.74
N GLU A 94 11.51 -14.74 9.07
CA GLU A 94 11.79 -13.59 9.93
C GLU A 94 13.21 -13.04 9.69
N SER A 95 14.21 -13.93 9.63
CA SER A 95 15.59 -13.55 9.36
C SER A 95 15.75 -12.93 7.97
N THR A 96 15.10 -13.51 6.95
CA THR A 96 15.13 -13.00 5.58
C THR A 96 14.47 -11.62 5.49
N LEU A 97 13.28 -11.46 6.07
CA LEU A 97 12.55 -10.19 6.12
C LEU A 97 13.35 -9.12 6.87
N SER A 98 13.93 -9.47 8.02
CA SER A 98 14.79 -8.57 8.80
C SER A 98 16.00 -8.08 7.97
N SER A 99 16.63 -8.99 7.20
CA SER A 99 17.73 -8.65 6.31
C SER A 99 17.29 -7.73 5.17
N LEU A 100 16.15 -8.01 4.55
CA LEU A 100 15.60 -7.18 3.48
C LEU A 100 15.25 -5.78 3.97
N ILE A 101 14.56 -5.67 5.11
CA ILE A 101 14.23 -4.38 5.73
C ILE A 101 15.52 -3.63 6.02
N SER A 102 16.49 -4.25 6.70
CA SER A 102 17.76 -3.59 7.04
C SER A 102 18.55 -3.12 5.81
N LYS A 103 18.40 -3.81 4.67
CA LYS A 103 19.12 -3.48 3.43
C LYS A 103 18.42 -2.40 2.59
N TYR A 104 17.09 -2.38 2.58
CA TYR A 104 16.31 -1.57 1.64
C TYR A 104 15.49 -0.46 2.32
N PHE A 105 15.35 -0.48 3.64
CA PHE A 105 14.67 0.57 4.38
C PHE A 105 15.43 1.88 4.25
N GLN A 106 14.72 2.92 3.84
CA GLN A 106 15.24 4.27 3.69
C GLN A 106 14.56 5.16 4.74
N PRO A 107 15.24 5.47 5.86
CA PRO A 107 14.65 6.24 6.95
C PRO A 107 14.16 7.62 6.47
N GLU A 108 14.87 8.24 5.52
CA GLU A 108 14.53 9.56 5.01
C GLU A 108 13.21 9.57 4.21
N LEU A 109 12.83 8.44 3.60
CA LEU A 109 11.52 8.31 2.95
C LEU A 109 10.41 8.10 3.97
N ALA A 110 10.67 7.33 5.03
CA ALA A 110 9.71 7.11 6.10
C ALA A 110 9.38 8.42 6.83
N ASP A 111 10.40 9.21 7.16
CA ASP A 111 10.23 10.52 7.81
C ASP A 111 9.36 11.45 6.96
N LYS A 112 9.57 11.48 5.63
CA LYS A 112 8.74 12.27 4.72
C LYS A 112 7.28 11.82 4.67
N ILE A 113 7.02 10.52 4.74
CA ILE A 113 5.65 9.99 4.80
C ILE A 113 4.98 10.43 6.09
N PHE A 114 5.68 10.33 7.23
CA PHE A 114 5.14 10.76 8.53
C PHE A 114 4.88 12.26 8.60
N GLU A 115 5.74 13.08 8.01
CA GLU A 115 5.54 14.53 7.90
C GLU A 115 4.36 14.87 6.99
N ALA A 116 4.19 14.15 5.87
CA ALA A 116 3.11 14.38 4.91
C ALA A 116 1.72 13.95 5.43
N GLU A 117 1.65 12.84 6.18
CA GLU A 117 0.40 12.33 6.77
C GLU A 117 0.10 12.96 8.15
N GLY A 118 0.87 13.96 8.57
CA GLY A 118 0.67 14.67 9.83
C GLY A 118 0.76 13.77 11.07
N GLY A 119 1.44 12.62 10.97
CA GLY A 119 1.55 11.63 12.03
C GLY A 119 0.28 10.82 12.33
N GLN A 120 -0.75 10.85 11.49
CA GLN A 120 -1.93 9.99 11.68
C GLN A 120 -1.54 8.51 11.49
N GLY A 121 -1.89 7.65 12.47
CA GLY A 121 -1.63 6.20 12.40
C GLY A 121 -0.31 5.72 13.03
N ILE A 122 0.57 6.63 13.47
CA ILE A 122 1.83 6.30 14.17
C ILE A 122 1.84 6.71 15.65
N GLU A 123 0.66 6.86 16.25
CA GLU A 123 0.51 7.23 17.66
C GLU A 123 1.19 6.21 18.61
N TRP A 124 1.32 4.95 18.17
CA TRP A 124 2.03 3.89 18.89
C TRP A 124 3.56 4.01 18.82
N LEU A 125 4.11 4.73 17.84
CA LEU A 125 5.55 4.76 17.57
C LEU A 125 6.35 5.44 18.70
N PRO A 126 5.91 6.59 19.27
CA PRO A 126 6.55 7.15 20.46
C PRO A 126 6.52 6.22 21.68
N GLU A 127 5.42 5.48 21.87
CA GLU A 127 5.30 4.49 22.96
C GLU A 127 6.28 3.32 22.77
N LEU A 128 6.43 2.84 21.53
CA LEU A 128 7.40 1.80 21.20
C LEU A 128 8.85 2.26 21.43
N ILE A 129 9.20 3.49 21.06
CA ILE A 129 10.57 4.03 21.19
C ILE A 129 10.91 4.36 22.66
N SER A 130 9.91 4.74 23.46
CA SER A 130 10.10 5.11 24.87
C SER A 130 10.22 3.91 25.81
N HIS A 131 9.76 2.72 25.40
CA HIS A 131 10.02 1.47 26.10
C HIS A 131 11.40 0.90 25.71
N LYS A 132 12.43 1.25 26.51
CA LYS A 132 13.70 0.52 26.58
C LYS A 132 13.64 -0.65 27.55
#